data_AF-A0A538CL38-F1
#
_entry.id   AF-A0A538CL38-F1
#
_cell.length_a   1.000
_cell.length_b   1.000
_cell.length_c   1.000
_cell.angle_alpha   90.00
_cell.angle_beta   90.00
_cell.angle_gamma   90.00
#
_symmetry.space_group_name_H-M   'P 1'
#
loop_
_entity.id
_entity.type
_entity.pdbx_description
1 polymer ?
#
loop_
_entity_poly.entity_id
_entity_poly.type
_entity_poly.pdbx_seq_one_letter_code
_entity_poly.pdbx_strand_id
1 'polypeptide(L)'
;MHGLWHWSPASARDPHALTPGLLTALRRDVPDRAIVFSDLETSYRIEGFVPVYVAAAPPAHVADTTANAPYRRRLSVNRFFGTGNVAILDRYHADWLVVDKDRFQLRPTWPLTYQDARYALYHRPA
;
A
#
# COMPACT_ATOMS: atom_id res chain seq x y z
N MET A 1 0.97 5.68 36.43
CA MET A 1 1.27 4.57 35.51
C MET A 1 2.77 4.30 35.53
N HIS A 2 3.24 3.12 35.95
CA HIS A 2 4.66 2.73 35.95
C HIS A 2 5.00 1.64 34.90
N GLY A 3 4.01 1.10 34.19
CA GLY A 3 4.17 -0.07 33.31
C GLY A 3 4.89 0.13 31.98
N LEU A 4 5.25 1.37 31.61
CA LEU A 4 5.95 1.68 30.35
C LEU A 4 7.44 2.00 30.55
N TRP A 5 7.94 2.02 31.80
CA TRP A 5 9.30 2.47 32.13
C TRP A 5 10.41 1.55 31.61
N HIS A 6 10.11 0.27 31.41
CA HIS A 6 11.04 -0.73 30.88
C HIS A 6 10.58 -1.28 29.52
N TRP A 7 9.69 -0.56 28.83
CA TRP A 7 9.28 -0.99 27.51
C TRP A 7 10.45 -0.85 26.54
N SER A 8 10.86 -1.97 25.97
CA SER A 8 11.72 -2.04 24.80
C SER A 8 10.95 -2.69 23.66
N PRO A 9 11.11 -2.24 22.42
CA PRO A 9 10.48 -2.90 21.28
C PRO A 9 10.98 -4.34 21.17
N ALA A 10 10.09 -5.25 20.77
CA ALA A 10 10.44 -6.66 20.56
C ALA A 10 11.50 -6.86 19.47
N SER A 11 11.66 -5.89 18.57
CA SER A 11 12.74 -5.85 17.57
C SER A 11 13.28 -4.43 17.40
N ALA A 12 14.60 -4.30 17.25
CA ALA A 12 15.25 -3.04 16.92
C ALA A 12 15.07 -2.64 15.43
N ARG A 13 14.64 -3.58 14.57
CA ARG A 13 14.44 -3.35 13.14
C ARG A 13 13.10 -3.93 12.68
N ASP A 14 12.40 -3.17 11.86
CA ASP A 14 11.19 -3.64 11.18
C ASP A 14 11.58 -4.17 9.79
N PRO A 15 11.56 -5.50 9.56
CA PRO A 15 11.94 -6.09 8.27
C PRO A 15 10.98 -5.73 7.13
N HIS A 16 9.80 -5.22 7.48
CA HIS A 16 8.75 -4.87 6.55
C HIS A 16 8.59 -3.36 6.37
N ALA A 17 9.48 -2.56 6.96
CA ALA A 17 9.48 -1.11 6.78
C ALA A 17 9.52 -0.73 5.30
N LEU A 18 8.77 0.33 4.95
CA LEU A 18 8.88 0.96 3.63
C LEU A 18 10.30 1.53 3.48
N THR A 19 10.84 1.49 2.26
CA THR A 19 12.15 2.08 2.01
C THR A 19 12.08 3.61 2.21
N PRO A 20 13.17 4.25 2.67
CA PRO A 20 13.23 5.71 2.75
C PRO A 20 12.98 6.39 1.40
N GLY A 21 13.42 5.75 0.31
CA GLY A 21 13.22 6.24 -1.04
C GLY A 21 11.75 6.21 -1.48
N LEU A 22 11.01 5.11 -1.20
CA LEU A 22 9.58 5.06 -1.48
C LEU A 22 8.82 6.12 -0.67
N LEU A 23 9.14 6.27 0.62
CA LEU A 23 8.51 7.31 1.46
C LEU A 23 8.75 8.72 0.91
N THR A 24 9.95 8.98 0.40
CA THR A 24 10.30 10.26 -0.22
C THR A 24 9.50 10.48 -1.50
N ALA A 25 9.40 9.47 -2.36
CA ALA A 25 8.62 9.54 -3.60
C ALA A 25 7.12 9.74 -3.31
N LEU A 26 6.54 8.99 -2.37
CA LEU A 26 5.14 9.14 -1.97
C LEU A 26 4.83 10.56 -1.49
N ARG A 27 5.68 11.14 -0.63
CA ARG A 27 5.47 12.51 -0.11
C ARG A 27 5.63 13.60 -1.16
N ARG A 28 6.48 13.36 -2.16
CA ARG A 28 6.78 14.35 -3.19
C ARG A 28 5.79 14.30 -4.34
N ASP A 29 5.45 13.10 -4.78
CA ASP A 29 4.78 12.88 -6.07
C ASP A 29 3.29 12.56 -5.92
N VAL A 30 2.87 11.98 -4.79
CA VAL A 30 1.48 11.58 -4.56
C VAL A 30 0.74 12.68 -3.80
N PRO A 31 -0.34 13.25 -4.35
CA PRO A 31 -1.13 14.25 -3.65
C PRO A 31 -1.75 13.71 -2.37
N ASP A 32 -1.90 14.56 -1.36
CA ASP A 32 -2.69 14.27 -0.18
C ASP A 32 -4.09 13.78 -0.59
N ARG A 33 -4.58 12.76 0.11
CA ARG A 33 -5.90 12.12 -0.11
C ARG A 33 -6.05 11.45 -1.48
N ALA A 34 -4.98 11.29 -2.26
CA ALA A 34 -5.00 10.41 -3.42
C ALA A 34 -5.24 8.95 -2.99
N ILE A 35 -5.74 8.13 -3.91
CA ILE A 35 -5.97 6.71 -3.67
C ILE A 35 -4.76 5.92 -4.19
N VAL A 36 -4.00 5.35 -3.26
CA VAL A 36 -2.86 4.48 -3.53
C VAL A 36 -3.29 3.02 -3.40
N PHE A 37 -3.17 2.27 -4.49
CA PHE A 37 -3.37 0.83 -4.49
C PHE A 37 -2.05 0.12 -4.21
N SER A 38 -2.05 -0.89 -3.33
CA SER A 38 -0.92 -1.78 -3.13
C SER A 38 -1.39 -3.12 -2.54
N ASP A 39 -0.47 -4.04 -2.24
CA ASP A 39 -0.80 -5.24 -1.48
C ASP A 39 -1.23 -4.86 -0.06
N LEU A 40 -1.86 -5.78 0.68
CA LEU A 40 -2.47 -5.44 1.98
C LEU A 40 -1.46 -4.86 2.96
N GLU A 41 -0.29 -5.47 3.07
CA GLU A 41 0.70 -5.08 4.07
C GLU A 41 1.38 -3.76 3.70
N THR A 42 1.76 -3.61 2.43
CA THR A 42 2.33 -2.35 1.92
C THR A 42 1.31 -1.21 2.05
N SER A 43 0.03 -1.46 1.75
CA SER A 43 -1.05 -0.47 1.90
C SER A 43 -1.20 0.00 3.35
N TYR A 44 -1.28 -0.93 4.31
CA TYR A 44 -1.38 -0.61 5.74
C TYR A 44 -0.22 0.27 6.23
N ARG A 45 0.99 0.02 5.70
CA ARG A 45 2.16 0.83 6.04
C ARG A 45 2.09 2.21 5.39
N ILE A 46 1.73 2.29 4.11
CA ILE A 46 1.61 3.57 3.39
C ILE A 46 0.65 4.51 4.12
N GLU A 47 -0.56 4.05 4.45
CA GLU A 47 -1.57 4.89 5.14
C GLU A 47 -1.10 5.38 6.53
N GLY A 48 -0.19 4.64 7.16
CA GLY A 48 0.41 5.04 8.45
C GLY A 48 1.49 6.11 8.34
N PHE A 49 2.09 6.33 7.16
CA PHE A 49 3.23 7.24 6.99
C PHE A 49 2.97 8.46 6.10
N VAL A 50 1.93 8.41 5.26
CA VAL A 50 1.55 9.50 4.35
C VAL A 50 0.02 9.67 4.31
N PRO A 51 -0.49 10.91 4.12
CA PRO A 51 -1.92 11.22 4.25
C PRO A 51 -2.72 10.83 2.99
N VAL A 52 -2.68 9.57 2.60
CA VAL A 52 -3.38 9.01 1.42
C VAL A 52 -4.51 8.08 1.83
N TYR A 53 -5.38 7.74 0.87
CA TYR A 53 -6.33 6.63 1.02
C TYR A 53 -5.76 5.35 0.41
N VAL A 54 -6.13 4.21 0.97
CA VAL A 54 -5.81 2.89 0.40
C VAL A 54 -7.07 2.08 0.13
N ALA A 55 -7.03 1.26 -0.92
CA ALA A 55 -8.15 0.42 -1.30
C ALA A 55 -8.46 -0.65 -0.24
N ALA A 56 -7.41 -1.22 0.38
CA ALA A 56 -7.53 -2.23 1.42
C ALA A 56 -6.30 -2.24 2.33
N ALA A 57 -6.50 -2.68 3.57
CA ALA A 57 -5.47 -3.08 4.51
C ALA A 57 -5.82 -4.49 5.05
N PRO A 58 -4.93 -5.18 5.80
CA PRO A 58 -5.22 -6.52 6.30
C PRO A 58 -6.50 -6.52 7.14
N PRO A 59 -7.41 -7.49 6.97
CA PRO A 59 -8.68 -7.54 7.72
C PRO A 59 -8.52 -7.45 9.24
N ALA A 60 -7.38 -7.91 9.79
CA ALA A 60 -7.07 -7.82 11.22
C ALA A 60 -6.80 -6.38 11.73
N HIS A 61 -6.64 -5.40 10.84
CA HIS A 61 -6.32 -4.01 11.17
C HIS A 61 -7.42 -3.02 10.80
N VAL A 62 -8.55 -3.49 10.27
CA VAL A 62 -9.64 -2.64 9.81
C VAL A 62 -10.97 -3.10 10.37
N ALA A 63 -11.91 -2.16 10.52
CA ALA A 63 -13.25 -2.49 10.98
C ALA A 63 -14.00 -3.38 9.96
N ASP A 64 -14.55 -4.50 10.42
CA ASP A 64 -15.39 -5.38 9.61
C ASP A 64 -16.84 -4.88 9.61
N THR A 65 -17.14 -3.98 8.69
CA THR A 65 -18.48 -3.41 8.47
C THR A 65 -18.97 -3.73 7.08
N THR A 66 -20.28 -3.64 6.85
CA THR A 66 -20.87 -3.82 5.51
C THR A 66 -20.34 -2.80 4.50
N ALA A 67 -20.06 -1.58 4.94
CA ALA A 67 -19.49 -0.52 4.11
C ALA A 67 -18.00 -0.75 3.78
N ASN A 68 -17.23 -1.29 4.73
CA ASN A 68 -15.81 -1.57 4.50
C ASN A 68 -15.61 -2.91 3.76
N ALA A 69 -16.32 -3.96 4.15
CA ALA A 69 -16.25 -5.31 3.58
C ALA A 69 -14.79 -5.80 3.36
N PRO A 70 -13.95 -5.82 4.41
CA PRO A 70 -12.49 -5.99 4.28
C PRO A 70 -12.07 -7.30 3.60
N TYR A 71 -12.83 -8.38 3.79
CA TYR A 71 -12.58 -9.64 3.11
C TYR A 71 -12.79 -9.56 1.59
N ARG A 72 -13.82 -8.83 1.13
CA ARG A 72 -14.05 -8.61 -0.30
C ARG A 72 -12.96 -7.74 -0.90
N ARG A 73 -12.55 -6.69 -0.19
CA ARG A 73 -11.43 -5.83 -0.61
C ARG A 73 -10.12 -6.60 -0.73
N ARG A 74 -9.83 -7.47 0.24
CA ARG A 74 -8.70 -8.41 0.16
C ARG A 74 -8.75 -9.30 -1.08
N LEU A 75 -9.91 -9.88 -1.40
CA LEU A 75 -10.06 -10.71 -2.60
C LEU A 75 -9.79 -9.91 -3.87
N SER A 76 -10.21 -8.65 -3.94
CA SER A 76 -9.90 -7.76 -5.05
C SER A 76 -8.40 -7.47 -5.17
N VAL A 77 -7.71 -7.14 -4.06
CA VAL A 77 -6.25 -6.94 -4.04
C VAL A 77 -5.52 -8.20 -4.50
N ASN A 78 -5.84 -9.36 -3.92
CA ASN A 78 -5.22 -10.63 -4.31
C ASN A 78 -5.44 -10.94 -5.80
N ARG A 79 -6.64 -10.70 -6.31
CA ARG A 79 -6.95 -10.88 -7.73
C ARG A 79 -6.14 -9.93 -8.61
N PHE A 80 -6.00 -8.67 -8.22
CA PHE A 80 -5.19 -7.71 -8.98
C PHE A 80 -3.73 -8.17 -9.04
N PHE A 81 -3.09 -8.46 -7.91
CA PHE A 81 -1.69 -8.89 -7.89
C PHE A 81 -1.46 -10.27 -8.52
N GLY A 82 -2.48 -11.12 -8.58
CA GLY A 82 -2.42 -12.41 -9.29
C GLY A 82 -2.68 -12.34 -10.80
N THR A 83 -3.28 -11.25 -11.32
CA THR A 83 -3.73 -11.20 -12.73
C THR A 83 -3.33 -9.95 -13.51
N GLY A 84 -2.97 -8.86 -12.82
CA GLY A 84 -2.76 -7.54 -13.42
C GLY A 84 -4.02 -6.87 -13.97
N ASN A 85 -5.22 -7.34 -13.61
CA ASN A 85 -6.47 -6.79 -14.13
C ASN A 85 -6.72 -5.34 -13.65
N VAL A 86 -6.41 -4.38 -14.52
CA VAL A 86 -6.53 -2.93 -14.26
C VAL A 86 -7.95 -2.48 -13.92
N ALA A 87 -9.00 -3.20 -14.34
CA ALA A 87 -10.38 -2.86 -13.99
C ALA A 87 -10.65 -2.95 -12.47
N ILE A 88 -9.77 -3.62 -11.72
CA ILE A 88 -9.81 -3.60 -10.27
C ILE A 88 -9.34 -2.25 -9.73
N LEU A 89 -8.29 -1.65 -10.31
CA LEU A 89 -7.83 -0.31 -9.93
C LEU A 89 -8.92 0.73 -10.19
N ASP A 90 -9.58 0.64 -11.36
CA ASP A 90 -10.70 1.52 -11.72
C ASP A 90 -11.85 1.45 -10.72
N ARG A 91 -12.21 0.24 -10.26
CA ARG A 91 -13.26 0.04 -9.24
C ARG A 91 -12.98 0.79 -7.94
N TYR A 92 -11.71 0.95 -7.59
CA TYR A 92 -11.30 1.68 -6.38
C TYR A 92 -10.97 3.13 -6.66
N HIS A 93 -11.11 3.61 -7.90
CA HIS A 93 -10.68 4.95 -8.31
C HIS A 93 -9.21 5.22 -7.95
N ALA A 94 -8.38 4.19 -8.02
CA ALA A 94 -6.96 4.33 -7.73
C ALA A 94 -6.26 4.94 -8.93
N ASP A 95 -5.55 6.03 -8.72
CA ASP A 95 -4.71 6.68 -9.73
C ASP A 95 -3.21 6.40 -9.48
N TRP A 96 -2.88 5.80 -8.35
CA TRP A 96 -1.52 5.44 -7.95
C TRP A 96 -1.43 3.96 -7.60
N LEU A 97 -0.34 3.32 -8.00
CA LEU A 97 -0.07 1.92 -7.69
C LEU A 97 1.36 1.77 -7.16
N VAL A 98 1.49 1.14 -5.99
CA VAL A 98 2.78 0.68 -5.46
C VAL A 98 2.86 -0.84 -5.57
N VAL A 99 3.93 -1.32 -6.20
CA VAL A 99 4.26 -2.75 -6.29
C VAL A 99 5.49 -3.03 -5.43
N ASP A 100 5.35 -3.96 -4.48
CA ASP A 100 6.48 -4.60 -3.80
C ASP A 100 7.04 -5.72 -4.68
N LYS A 101 8.19 -5.47 -5.30
CA LYS A 101 8.85 -6.34 -6.27
C LYS A 101 9.45 -7.59 -5.64
N ASP A 102 9.66 -7.60 -4.32
CA ASP A 102 10.09 -8.81 -3.62
C ASP A 102 8.95 -9.83 -3.51
N ARG A 103 7.69 -9.37 -3.64
CA ARG A 103 6.48 -10.20 -3.52
C ARG A 103 5.81 -10.46 -4.86
N PHE A 104 5.85 -9.48 -5.77
CA PHE A 104 5.09 -9.51 -7.01
C PHE A 104 5.91 -9.06 -8.21
N GLN A 105 5.87 -9.84 -9.28
CA GLN A 105 6.49 -9.47 -10.57
C GLN A 105 5.48 -8.80 -11.50
N LEU A 106 4.72 -7.83 -10.99
CA LEU A 106 3.71 -7.11 -11.77
C LEU A 106 4.32 -5.90 -12.48
N ARG A 107 4.05 -5.76 -13.78
CA ARG A 107 4.45 -4.60 -14.58
C ARG A 107 3.24 -4.04 -15.33
N PRO A 108 2.49 -3.09 -14.72
CA PRO A 108 1.36 -2.47 -15.40
C PRO A 108 1.84 -1.62 -16.59
N THR A 109 0.92 -1.28 -17.49
CA THR A 109 1.18 -0.34 -18.60
C THR A 109 1.18 1.13 -18.17
N TRP A 110 1.01 1.39 -16.87
CA TRP A 110 1.04 2.74 -16.30
C TRP A 110 2.46 3.31 -16.29
N PRO A 111 2.64 4.62 -16.52
CA PRO A 111 3.93 5.29 -16.37
C PRO A 111 4.59 5.01 -15.00
N LEU A 112 5.87 4.61 -15.04
CA LEU A 112 6.70 4.46 -13.85
C LEU A 112 7.16 5.83 -13.37
N THR A 113 6.81 6.20 -12.14
CA THR A 113 7.16 7.48 -11.51
C THR A 113 8.41 7.35 -10.63
N TYR A 114 8.55 6.23 -9.93
CA TYR A 114 9.69 5.97 -9.07
C TYR A 114 9.97 4.47 -8.97
N GLN A 115 11.24 4.10 -8.78
CA GLN A 115 11.64 2.73 -8.47
C GLN A 115 12.91 2.70 -7.61
N ASP A 116 12.97 1.78 -6.65
CA ASP A 116 14.21 1.35 -5.99
C ASP A 116 14.39 -0.18 -6.08
N ALA A 117 15.21 -0.77 -5.21
CA ALA A 117 15.45 -2.21 -5.18
C ALA A 117 14.16 -3.01 -4.96
N ARG A 118 13.29 -2.55 -4.06
CA ARG A 118 12.09 -3.28 -3.60
C ARG A 118 10.80 -2.74 -4.18
N TYR A 119 10.65 -1.43 -4.31
CA TYR A 119 9.38 -0.82 -4.70
C TYR A 119 9.39 -0.20 -6.09
N ALA A 120 8.24 -0.24 -6.76
CA ALA A 120 7.95 0.54 -7.96
C ALA A 120 6.62 1.30 -7.75
N LEU A 121 6.64 2.60 -8.04
CA LEU A 121 5.48 3.49 -7.98
C LEU A 121 5.08 3.87 -9.41
N TYR A 122 3.81 3.64 -9.71
CA TYR A 122 3.20 3.96 -11.00
C TYR A 122 2.08 4.98 -10.81
N HIS A 123 1.90 5.84 -11.81
CA HIS A 123 0.79 6.79 -11.87
C HIS A 123 -0.06 6.47 -13.10
N ARG A 124 -1.38 6.59 -12.97
CA ARG A 124 -2.31 6.40 -14.06
C ARG A 124 -2.02 7.43 -15.18
N PRO A 125 -1.99 7.01 -16.46
CA PRO A 125 -1.92 7.96 -17.56
C PRO A 125 -3.19 8.83 -17.60
N ALA A 126 -3.03 10.09 -18.02
CA ALA A 126 -4.13 11.04 -18.21
C ALA A 126 -5.12 10.58 -19.29
#